data_AF-A8CCZ3-F1
#
_entry.id   AF-A8CCZ3-F1
#
_cell.length_a   1.000
_cell.length_b   1.000
_cell.length_c   1.000
_cell.angle_alpha   90.00
_cell.angle_beta   90.00
_cell.angle_gamma   90.00
#
_symmetry.space_group_name_H-M   'P 1'
#
loop_
_entity.id
_entity.type
_entity.pdbx_description
1 polymer ?
#
loop_
_entity_poly.entity_id
_entity_poly.type
_entity_poly.pdbx_seq_one_letter_code
_entity_poly.pdbx_strand_id
1 'polypeptide(L)'
;TSKYVPPHVNIFYCLGGITLTCFIIQVATGFAMTFYYRPTVTEAFSSVEYLMTEVNFGWLIRSVHRWSASMMVLNMILHVCRVYLTGGFKKPRELTWVTGVLLASVTVSFGVTGYSLPWDQVGYWACKIVTGVPDAIPVVGG
;
A
#
# COMPACT_ATOMS: atom_id res chain seq x y z
N THR A 1 -6.21 -30.51 14.54
CA THR A 1 -7.29 -29.81 15.27
C THR A 1 -8.17 -29.09 14.27
N SER A 2 -9.47 -29.37 14.23
CA SER A 2 -10.39 -28.66 13.32
C SER A 2 -10.59 -27.22 13.79
N LYS A 3 -10.66 -26.26 12.85
CA LYS A 3 -10.95 -24.84 13.14
C LYS A 3 -12.41 -24.57 12.81
N TYR A 4 -13.10 -23.81 13.67
CA TYR A 4 -14.51 -23.44 13.51
C TYR A 4 -14.66 -21.92 13.44
N VAL A 5 -15.73 -21.45 12.78
CA VAL A 5 -16.07 -20.02 12.67
C VAL A 5 -17.22 -19.71 13.65
N PRO A 6 -17.03 -18.81 14.62
CA PRO A 6 -18.09 -18.42 15.56
C PRO A 6 -19.27 -17.70 14.86
N PRO A 7 -20.51 -17.82 15.36
CA PRO A 7 -21.69 -17.23 14.72
C PRO A 7 -21.69 -15.69 14.62
N HIS A 8 -20.93 -14.99 15.46
CA HIS A 8 -20.84 -13.52 15.43
C HIS A 8 -19.94 -12.99 14.29
N VAL A 9 -19.29 -13.89 13.54
CA VAL A 9 -18.49 -13.54 12.37
C VAL A 9 -19.43 -13.18 11.22
N ASN A 10 -19.36 -11.92 10.79
CA ASN A 10 -20.12 -11.38 9.65
C ASN A 10 -19.19 -10.93 8.52
N ILE A 11 -19.75 -10.34 7.47
CA ILE A 11 -19.00 -9.93 6.26
C ILE A 11 -17.81 -8.98 6.55
N PHE A 12 -17.87 -8.17 7.60
CA PHE A 12 -16.78 -7.24 7.94
C PHE A 12 -15.52 -7.95 8.46
N TYR A 13 -15.60 -9.25 8.79
CA TYR A 13 -14.42 -10.04 9.12
C TYR A 13 -13.56 -10.34 7.89
N CYS A 14 -14.12 -10.25 6.67
CA CYS A 14 -13.41 -10.44 5.42
C CYS A 14 -12.46 -9.29 5.06
N LEU A 15 -12.63 -8.09 5.65
CA LEU A 15 -11.85 -6.89 5.29
C LEU A 15 -10.33 -7.09 5.41
N GLY A 16 -9.87 -7.85 6.42
CA GLY A 16 -8.45 -8.19 6.54
C GLY A 16 -7.97 -9.11 5.42
N GLY A 17 -8.80 -10.08 5.02
CA GLY A 17 -8.52 -10.96 3.88
C GLY A 17 -8.53 -10.19 2.54
N ILE A 18 -9.46 -9.26 2.35
CA ILE A 18 -9.52 -8.39 1.17
C ILE A 18 -8.25 -7.53 1.09
N THR A 19 -7.80 -6.97 2.21
CA THR A 19 -6.54 -6.20 2.28
C THR A 19 -5.34 -7.06 1.84
N LEU A 20 -5.26 -8.31 2.30
CA LEU A 20 -4.23 -9.25 1.88
C LEU A 20 -4.32 -9.59 0.38
N THR A 21 -5.53 -9.79 -0.14
CA THR A 21 -5.74 -10.02 -1.58
C THR A 21 -5.26 -8.83 -2.40
N CYS A 22 -5.55 -7.60 -1.97
CA CYS A 22 -5.02 -6.40 -2.62
C CYS A 22 -3.48 -6.38 -2.56
N PHE A 23 -2.87 -6.75 -1.44
CA PHE A 23 -1.41 -6.85 -1.33
C PHE A 23 -0.82 -7.89 -2.31
N ILE A 24 -1.44 -9.06 -2.47
CA ILE A 24 -0.98 -10.06 -3.44
C ILE A 24 -1.05 -9.51 -4.86
N ILE A 25 -2.12 -8.78 -5.21
CA ILE A 25 -2.23 -8.08 -6.48
C ILE A 25 -1.14 -7.02 -6.64
N GLN A 26 -0.83 -6.24 -5.59
CA GLN A 26 0.27 -5.28 -5.58
C GLN A 26 1.62 -5.92 -5.86
N VAL A 27 1.94 -7.03 -5.19
CA VAL A 27 3.20 -7.74 -5.39
C VAL A 27 3.31 -8.28 -6.80
N ALA A 28 2.25 -8.93 -7.32
CA ALA A 28 2.26 -9.49 -8.66
C ALA A 28 2.41 -8.41 -9.75
N THR A 29 1.59 -7.35 -9.68
CA THR A 29 1.63 -6.26 -10.66
C THR A 29 2.89 -5.40 -10.53
N GLY A 30 3.34 -5.14 -9.30
CA GLY A 30 4.57 -4.41 -9.03
C GLY A 30 5.78 -5.15 -9.56
N PHE A 31 5.89 -6.45 -9.29
CA PHE A 31 6.92 -7.32 -9.84
C PHE A 31 6.89 -7.35 -11.38
N ALA A 32 5.72 -7.40 -12.00
CA ALA A 32 5.63 -7.34 -13.47
C ALA A 32 6.15 -6.00 -14.03
N MET A 33 5.93 -4.88 -13.33
CA MET A 33 6.41 -3.57 -13.78
C MET A 33 7.93 -3.36 -13.61
N THR A 34 8.60 -4.10 -12.70
CA THR A 34 10.06 -3.97 -12.54
C THR A 34 10.85 -4.39 -13.78
N PHE A 35 10.26 -5.21 -14.67
CA PHE A 35 10.87 -5.56 -15.94
C PHE A 35 10.96 -4.39 -16.94
N TYR A 36 10.15 -3.35 -16.77
CA TYR A 36 10.04 -2.24 -17.71
C TYR A 36 10.44 -0.88 -17.11
N TYR A 37 10.18 -0.68 -15.82
CA TYR A 37 10.46 0.58 -15.14
C TYR A 37 11.97 0.84 -15.02
N ARG A 38 12.40 2.06 -15.34
CA ARG A 38 13.80 2.51 -15.21
C ARG A 38 13.93 3.55 -14.10
N PRO A 39 14.62 3.26 -12.99
CA PRO A 39 14.71 4.16 -11.83
C PRO A 39 15.80 5.24 -12.02
N THR A 40 15.76 5.99 -13.13
CA THR A 40 16.64 7.14 -13.38
C THR A 40 15.80 8.39 -13.60
N VAL A 41 16.25 9.56 -13.14
CA VAL A 41 15.48 10.82 -13.27
C VAL A 41 15.16 11.21 -14.71
N THR A 42 15.97 10.73 -15.67
CA THR A 42 15.79 10.97 -17.10
C THR A 42 14.87 9.97 -17.78
N GLU A 43 14.72 8.76 -17.23
CA GLU A 43 13.96 7.67 -17.88
C GLU A 43 12.72 7.21 -17.09
N ALA A 44 12.54 7.65 -15.84
CA ALA A 44 11.43 7.21 -14.99
C ALA A 44 10.07 7.48 -15.64
N PHE A 45 9.85 8.71 -16.10
CA PHE A 45 8.59 9.09 -16.74
C PHE A 45 8.39 8.38 -18.09
N SER A 46 9.41 8.36 -18.96
CA SER A 46 9.31 7.73 -20.27
C SER A 46 9.18 6.21 -20.21
N SER A 47 9.78 5.55 -19.21
CA SER A 47 9.58 4.11 -18.99
C SER A 47 8.16 3.77 -18.53
N VAL A 48 7.52 4.66 -17.78
CA VAL A 48 6.09 4.56 -17.44
C VAL A 48 5.20 4.79 -18.66
N GLU A 49 5.53 5.76 -19.51
CA GLU A 49 4.81 5.99 -20.77
C GLU A 49 4.90 4.78 -21.69
N TYR A 50 6.10 4.22 -21.86
CA TYR A 50 6.35 2.98 -22.60
C TYR A 50 5.49 1.82 -22.07
N LEU A 51 5.41 1.64 -20.75
CA LEU A 51 4.54 0.64 -20.13
C LEU A 51 3.06 0.87 -20.48
N MET A 52 2.62 2.12 -20.61
CA MET A 52 1.23 2.47 -20.91
C MET A 52 0.87 2.31 -22.39
N THR A 53 1.80 2.54 -23.31
CA THR A 53 1.51 2.60 -24.75
C THR A 53 2.01 1.41 -25.54
N GLU A 54 3.18 0.87 -25.20
CA GLU A 54 3.87 -0.14 -26.04
C GLU A 54 3.83 -1.56 -25.46
N VAL A 55 3.79 -1.70 -24.14
CA VAL A 55 3.81 -3.02 -23.49
C VAL A 55 2.43 -3.66 -23.58
N ASN A 56 2.37 -4.91 -24.08
CA ASN A 56 1.14 -5.70 -24.10
C ASN A 56 0.51 -5.79 -22.70
N PHE A 57 -0.72 -5.29 -22.56
CA PHE A 57 -1.44 -5.16 -21.29
C PHE A 57 -0.74 -4.31 -20.21
N GLY A 58 0.30 -3.55 -20.54
CA GLY A 58 1.01 -2.74 -19.56
C GLY A 58 0.13 -1.65 -18.93
N TRP A 59 -0.76 -1.04 -19.72
CA TRP A 59 -1.79 -0.12 -19.21
C TRP A 59 -2.71 -0.77 -18.16
N LEU A 60 -3.06 -2.03 -18.36
CA LEU A 60 -3.92 -2.78 -17.45
C LEU A 60 -3.16 -3.08 -16.16
N ILE A 61 -1.92 -3.57 -16.26
CA ILE A 61 -1.07 -3.87 -15.09
C ILE A 61 -0.88 -2.62 -14.23
N ARG A 62 -0.50 -1.49 -14.83
CA ARG A 62 -0.31 -0.22 -14.10
C ARG A 62 -1.62 0.27 -13.47
N SER A 63 -2.73 0.19 -14.20
CA SER A 63 -4.04 0.62 -13.70
C SER A 63 -4.51 -0.24 -12.54
N VAL A 64 -4.36 -1.57 -12.64
CA VAL A 64 -4.66 -2.52 -11.56
C VAL A 64 -3.77 -2.22 -10.35
N HIS A 65 -2.47 -1.99 -10.54
CA HIS A 65 -1.56 -1.62 -9.45
C HIS A 65 -2.04 -0.34 -8.74
N ARG A 66 -2.38 0.72 -9.49
CA ARG A 66 -2.87 1.97 -8.90
C ARG A 66 -4.18 1.79 -8.12
N TRP A 67 -5.18 1.15 -8.72
CA TRP A 67 -6.49 0.96 -8.08
C TRP A 67 -6.42 0.00 -6.89
N SER A 68 -5.66 -1.07 -7.02
CA SER A 68 -5.46 -2.04 -5.94
C SER A 68 -4.75 -1.40 -4.75
N ALA A 69 -3.84 -0.44 -4.95
CA ALA A 69 -3.19 0.29 -3.86
C ALA A 69 -4.20 1.14 -3.08
N SER A 70 -5.05 1.89 -3.78
CA SER A 70 -6.13 2.66 -3.15
C SER A 70 -7.13 1.76 -2.41
N MET A 71 -7.48 0.62 -2.99
CA MET A 71 -8.36 -0.38 -2.35
C MET A 71 -7.69 -1.02 -1.13
N MET A 72 -6.38 -1.29 -1.18
CA MET A 72 -5.64 -1.84 -0.04
C MET A 72 -5.72 -0.89 1.16
N VAL A 73 -5.45 0.40 0.96
CA VAL A 73 -5.52 1.41 2.02
C VAL A 73 -6.96 1.58 2.54
N LEU A 74 -7.95 1.64 1.65
CA LEU A 74 -9.35 1.73 2.05
C LEU A 74 -9.79 0.54 2.91
N ASN A 75 -9.51 -0.69 2.45
CA ASN A 75 -9.88 -1.90 3.18
C ASN A 75 -9.09 -2.05 4.49
N MET A 76 -7.84 -1.61 4.54
CA MET A 76 -7.06 -1.53 5.76
C MET A 76 -7.74 -0.60 6.78
N ILE A 77 -8.17 0.60 6.38
CA ILE A 77 -8.89 1.53 7.27
C ILE A 77 -10.18 0.88 7.79
N LEU A 78 -10.99 0.31 6.90
CA LEU A 78 -12.22 -0.38 7.30
C LEU A 78 -11.94 -1.58 8.22
N HIS A 79 -10.86 -2.32 7.97
CA HIS A 79 -10.43 -3.43 8.80
C HIS A 79 -10.05 -2.97 10.21
N VAL A 80 -9.29 -1.88 10.33
CA VAL A 80 -8.93 -1.25 11.61
C VAL A 80 -10.20 -0.81 12.35
N CYS A 81 -11.12 -0.13 11.66
CA CYS A 81 -12.42 0.25 12.24
C CYS A 81 -13.19 -0.96 12.77
N ARG A 82 -13.27 -2.05 12.01
CA ARG A 82 -13.91 -3.28 12.45
C ARG A 82 -13.24 -3.84 13.71
N VAL A 83 -11.92 -3.94 13.73
CA VAL A 83 -11.18 -4.48 14.89
C VAL A 83 -11.39 -3.62 16.13
N TYR A 84 -11.44 -2.30 15.98
CA TYR A 84 -11.70 -1.37 17.07
C TYR A 84 -13.14 -1.50 17.60
N LEU A 85 -14.13 -1.44 16.71
CA LEU A 85 -15.55 -1.48 17.06
C LEU A 85 -15.98 -2.83 17.67
N THR A 86 -15.32 -3.93 17.32
CA THR A 86 -15.59 -5.25 17.93
C THR A 86 -14.70 -5.57 19.14
N GLY A 87 -13.81 -4.65 19.54
CA GLY A 87 -12.88 -4.86 20.66
C GLY A 87 -11.83 -5.95 20.40
N GLY A 88 -11.58 -6.30 19.14
CA GLY A 88 -10.67 -7.39 18.74
C GLY A 88 -9.18 -7.13 19.05
N PHE A 89 -8.84 -5.92 19.49
CA PHE A 89 -7.50 -5.52 19.94
C PHE A 89 -7.24 -5.79 21.43
N LYS A 90 -8.28 -6.06 22.22
CA LYS A 90 -8.15 -6.32 23.66
C LYS A 90 -7.46 -7.67 23.94
N LYS A 91 -7.08 -7.89 25.19
CA LYS A 91 -6.49 -9.15 25.67
C LYS A 91 -7.27 -10.38 25.17
N PRO A 92 -6.61 -11.44 24.65
CA PRO A 92 -5.16 -11.67 24.54
C PRO A 92 -4.56 -11.34 23.15
N ARG A 93 -5.14 -10.38 22.41
CA ARG A 93 -4.79 -10.10 21.00
C ARG A 93 -3.99 -8.80 20.83
N GLU A 94 -3.37 -8.30 21.89
CA GLU A 94 -2.61 -7.05 21.88
C GLU A 94 -1.48 -7.08 20.85
N LEU A 95 -0.77 -8.21 20.74
CA LEU A 95 0.31 -8.38 19.76
C LEU A 95 -0.22 -8.35 18.32
N THR A 96 -1.43 -8.89 18.07
CA THR A 96 -2.06 -8.80 16.75
C THR A 96 -2.42 -7.36 16.40
N TRP A 97 -2.82 -6.56 17.39
CA TRP A 97 -3.05 -5.13 17.19
C TRP A 97 -1.76 -4.36 16.87
N VAL A 98 -0.70 -4.55 17.67
CA VAL A 98 0.59 -3.88 17.45
C VAL A 98 1.18 -4.22 16.08
N THR A 99 1.15 -5.51 15.70
CA THR A 99 1.58 -5.94 14.36
C THR A 99 0.71 -5.31 13.26
N GLY A 100 -0.60 -5.19 13.47
CA GLY A 100 -1.49 -4.48 12.55
C GLY A 100 -1.14 -3.00 12.37
N VAL A 101 -0.78 -2.29 13.44
CA VAL A 101 -0.32 -0.90 13.38
C VAL A 101 0.98 -0.78 12.58
N LEU A 102 1.96 -1.66 12.82
CA LEU A 102 3.20 -1.69 12.05
C LEU A 102 2.95 -1.95 10.56
N LEU A 103 2.07 -2.91 10.24
CA LEU A 103 1.68 -3.20 8.86
C LEU A 103 0.97 -2.00 8.19
N ALA A 104 0.17 -1.24 8.94
CA ALA A 104 -0.45 -0.03 8.42
C ALA A 104 0.59 1.05 8.10
N SER A 105 1.58 1.27 8.99
CA SER A 105 2.70 2.19 8.73
C SER A 105 3.51 1.79 7.50
N VAL A 106 3.80 0.49 7.33
CA VAL A 106 4.49 -0.04 6.14
C VAL A 106 3.65 0.17 4.87
N THR A 107 2.34 -0.07 4.94
CA THR A 107 1.42 0.13 3.81
C THR A 107 1.39 1.58 3.33
N VAL A 108 1.34 2.54 4.26
CA VAL A 108 1.42 3.97 3.92
C VAL A 108 2.80 4.31 3.32
N SER A 109 3.87 3.74 3.85
CA SER A 109 5.23 3.93 3.31
C SER A 109 5.37 3.43 1.87
N PHE A 110 4.76 2.28 1.54
CA PHE A 110 4.66 1.80 0.14
C PHE A 110 3.90 2.80 -0.74
N GLY A 111 2.79 3.35 -0.25
CA GLY A 111 2.01 4.35 -0.97
C GLY A 111 2.83 5.59 -1.31
N VAL A 112 3.53 6.16 -0.32
CA VAL A 112 4.38 7.35 -0.52
C VAL A 112 5.51 7.08 -1.51
N THR A 113 6.28 6.01 -1.29
CA THR A 113 7.43 5.68 -2.15
C THR A 113 7.01 5.35 -3.58
N GLY A 114 5.97 4.55 -3.75
CA GLY A 114 5.43 4.18 -5.07
C GLY A 114 4.84 5.36 -5.83
N TYR A 115 4.20 6.30 -5.13
CA TYR A 115 3.60 7.49 -5.74
C TYR A 115 4.63 8.41 -6.41
N SER A 116 5.86 8.42 -5.92
CA SER A 116 6.95 9.24 -6.46
C SER A 116 7.68 8.60 -7.65
N LEU A 117 7.50 7.31 -7.91
CA LEU A 117 8.23 6.58 -8.96
C LEU A 117 7.99 7.08 -10.39
N PRO A 118 6.76 7.49 -10.81
CA PRO A 118 6.56 8.02 -12.16
C PRO A 118 7.33 9.30 -12.47
N TRP A 119 7.85 9.98 -11.43
CA TRP A 119 8.62 11.22 -11.55
C TRP A 119 7.93 12.33 -12.34
N ASP A 120 6.60 12.40 -12.23
CA ASP A 120 5.80 13.52 -12.71
C ASP A 120 5.80 14.65 -11.67
N GLN A 121 5.22 15.82 -12.03
CA GLN A 121 5.17 16.98 -11.14
C GLN A 121 4.55 16.64 -9.78
N VAL A 122 3.48 15.85 -9.77
CA VAL A 122 2.76 15.51 -8.55
C VAL A 122 3.60 14.60 -7.66
N GLY A 123 4.20 13.54 -8.22
CA GLY A 123 5.08 12.63 -7.48
C GLY A 123 6.34 13.30 -6.96
N TYR A 124 6.94 14.21 -7.74
CA TYR A 124 8.13 14.97 -7.36
C TYR A 124 7.86 15.91 -6.19
N TRP A 125 6.82 16.75 -6.27
CA TRP A 125 6.50 17.69 -5.20
C TRP A 125 6.02 16.99 -3.93
N ALA A 126 5.25 15.89 -4.07
CA ALA A 126 4.88 15.06 -2.93
C ALA A 126 6.14 14.51 -2.21
N CYS A 127 7.12 14.01 -2.96
CA CYS A 127 8.39 13.55 -2.39
C CYS A 127 9.10 14.67 -1.63
N LYS A 128 9.29 15.84 -2.27
CA LYS A 128 9.96 17.01 -1.67
C LYS A 128 9.32 17.46 -0.36
N ILE A 129 7.99 17.46 -0.29
CA ILE A 129 7.26 17.83 0.93
C ILE A 129 7.49 16.79 2.02
N VAL A 130 7.32 15.50 1.72
CA VAL A 130 7.45 14.43 2.72
C VAL A 130 8.88 14.32 3.25
N THR A 131 9.89 14.44 2.38
CA THR A 131 11.31 14.35 2.81
C THR A 131 11.78 15.55 3.62
N GLY A 132 11.07 16.68 3.60
CA GLY A 132 11.39 17.85 4.44
C GLY A 132 10.74 17.83 5.82
N VAL A 133 9.83 16.88 6.10
CA VAL A 133 9.20 16.76 7.43
C VAL A 133 10.20 16.42 8.54
N PRO A 134 11.17 15.50 8.35
CA PRO A 134 12.16 15.17 9.37
C PRO A 134 13.05 16.35 9.80
N ASP A 135 13.22 17.38 8.95
CA ASP A 135 14.02 18.58 9.25
C ASP A 135 13.51 19.34 10.48
N ALA A 136 12.24 19.13 10.87
CA ALA A 136 11.66 19.69 12.09
C ALA A 136 12.16 19.01 13.39
N ILE A 137 12.84 17.87 13.31
CA ILE A 137 13.32 17.13 14.48
C ILE A 137 14.60 17.79 15.01
N PRO A 138 14.61 18.31 16.25
CA PRO A 138 15.82 18.89 16.83
C PRO A 138 16.96 17.87 16.88
N VAL A 139 18.21 18.36 16.72
CA VAL A 139 19.47 17.58 16.79
C VAL A 139 19.76 16.67 15.59
N VAL A 140 18.76 16.00 15.02
CA VAL A 140 18.98 14.95 13.98
C VAL A 140 18.31 15.22 12.62
N GLY A 141 17.53 16.29 12.48
CA GLY A 141 16.81 16.62 11.23
C GLY A 141 17.64 17.33 10.15
N GLY A 142 18.88 17.74 10.45
CA GLY A 142 19.74 18.50 9.54
C GLY A 142 20.73 17.66 8.74
#